data_AF-A0A928FEA3-F1
#
_entry.id   AF-A0A928FEA3-F1
#
_cell.length_a   1.000
_cell.length_b   1.000
_cell.length_c   1.000
_cell.angle_alpha   90.00
_cell.angle_beta   90.00
_cell.angle_gamma   90.00
#
_symmetry.space_group_name_H-M   'P 1'
#
loop_
_entity.id
_entity.type
_entity.pdbx_description
1 polymer ?
#
loop_
_entity_poly.entity_id
_entity_poly.type
_entity_poly.pdbx_seq_one_letter_code
_entity_poly.pdbx_strand_id
1 'polypeptide(L)'
;MKKNSIKILAGIASALLLCSCSGKTLPPLNGGNTTTPTTTAPVTDSPVTDAPDNSEAYNSAEIYSGMLKENGRYDLKATDYVTVTSSLIKGVKLPKSVHTASEDDVTVALAGILSEFADPTVHLDREIRLGDTVNIDYVGSIDGVEFEGGNTMGNGTNVTVGVTSYIDDFLFQLIGHKAGELVNIEVTFPEDYGKEELNGKDAVFVTKINYVLNTPELTDEFVSTELAAYGCKTADELLSQIKTGIVTEATDNYVFSYLGTAFTVKETPAVMVEHQLEQMLDYYYGYAQSYGMDIDTFLSYMGTTKDALMTEMRPQCELIAKRNLVCQAVAETIGYEASDTDLLAYFGKYYGTTDLTDYKEYYGTPYLKQIVTEREIIDYIIENAVKE
;
A
#
# COMPACT_ATOMS: atom_id res chain seq x y z
N MET A 1 1.79 19.35 26.35
CA MET A 1 1.06 19.39 25.06
C MET A 1 2.07 19.28 23.93
N LYS A 2 2.36 18.05 23.47
CA LYS A 2 3.17 17.71 22.28
C LYS A 2 3.12 16.19 22.16
N LYS A 3 2.13 15.62 21.47
CA LYS A 3 2.04 14.16 21.24
C LYS A 3 1.28 13.74 19.96
N ASN A 4 0.97 14.67 19.05
CA ASN A 4 0.15 14.37 17.86
C ASN A 4 0.89 14.45 16.51
N SER A 5 2.18 14.82 16.46
CA SER A 5 2.85 15.09 15.17
C SER A 5 3.43 13.85 14.46
N ILE A 6 3.59 12.71 15.14
CA ILE A 6 4.31 11.55 14.57
C ILE A 6 3.47 10.72 13.58
N LYS A 7 2.14 10.81 13.61
CA LYS A 7 1.26 9.97 12.75
C LYS A 7 1.24 10.39 11.28
N ILE A 8 1.61 11.63 10.95
CA ILE A 8 1.50 12.17 9.59
C ILE A 8 2.76 11.85 8.76
N LEU A 9 3.93 11.73 9.40
CA LEU A 9 5.20 11.51 8.71
C LEU A 9 5.36 10.10 8.09
N ALA A 10 4.69 9.08 8.63
CA ALA A 10 4.79 7.69 8.14
C ALA A 10 4.19 7.47 6.73
N GLY A 11 3.36 8.40 6.24
CA GLY A 11 2.64 8.26 4.97
C GLY A 11 3.52 8.34 3.71
N ILE A 12 4.64 9.07 3.74
CA ILE A 12 5.56 9.18 2.59
C ILE A 12 6.44 7.94 2.47
N ALA A 13 7.00 7.44 3.58
CA ALA A 13 7.81 6.22 3.59
C ALA A 13 7.00 4.99 3.15
N SER A 14 5.73 4.90 3.54
CA SER A 14 4.84 3.80 3.16
C SER A 14 4.49 3.79 1.66
N ALA A 15 4.45 4.96 1.00
CA ALA A 15 4.16 5.06 -0.44
C ALA A 15 5.30 4.55 -1.34
N LEU A 16 6.55 4.55 -0.86
CA LEU A 16 7.70 3.96 -1.59
C LEU A 16 7.90 2.45 -1.33
N LEU A 17 7.24 1.89 -0.31
CA LEU A 17 7.31 0.48 0.05
C LEU A 17 6.29 -0.40 -0.71
N LEU A 18 5.37 0.19 -1.47
CA LEU A 18 4.41 -0.53 -2.30
C LEU A 18 5.01 -0.87 -3.68
N CYS A 19 6.03 -1.74 -3.68
CA CYS A 19 6.39 -2.56 -4.84
C CYS A 19 6.09 -4.02 -4.47
N SER A 20 5.16 -4.64 -5.19
CA SER A 20 4.61 -5.97 -4.95
C SER A 20 5.58 -7.13 -5.26
N CYS A 21 5.30 -8.27 -4.62
CA CYS A 21 5.72 -9.65 -4.96
C CYS A 21 7.18 -10.07 -4.69
N SER A 22 7.38 -10.76 -3.56
CA SER A 22 8.04 -12.08 -3.48
C SER A 22 7.85 -12.63 -2.06
N GLY A 23 7.23 -13.82 -1.96
CA GLY A 23 6.85 -14.44 -0.70
C GLY A 23 8.01 -14.67 0.27
N LYS A 24 8.20 -13.74 1.20
CA LYS A 24 8.57 -13.96 2.60
C LYS A 24 7.89 -12.85 3.41
N THR A 25 6.91 -13.22 4.21
CA THR A 25 6.13 -12.29 5.05
C THR A 25 7.04 -11.57 6.04
N LEU A 26 7.26 -10.27 5.82
CA LEU A 26 7.56 -9.36 6.93
C LEU A 26 6.28 -9.22 7.78
N PRO A 27 6.38 -9.18 9.12
CA PRO A 27 5.20 -9.12 9.98
C PRO A 27 4.34 -7.87 9.67
N PRO A 28 3.00 -7.98 9.76
CA PRO A 28 2.09 -6.94 9.27
C PRO A 28 2.23 -5.64 10.05
N LEU A 29 2.50 -4.58 9.31
CA LEU A 29 2.44 -3.18 9.74
C LEU A 29 1.00 -2.69 9.61
N ASN A 30 0.12 -3.01 10.55
CA ASN A 30 -1.15 -2.31 10.68
C ASN A 30 -1.34 -1.78 12.10
N GLY A 31 -1.29 -0.46 12.24
CA GLY A 31 -1.61 0.25 13.46
C GLY A 31 -3.12 0.38 13.58
N GLY A 32 -3.76 -0.55 14.31
CA GLY A 32 -5.17 -0.42 14.64
C GLY A 32 -5.85 -1.70 15.07
N ASN A 33 -5.51 -2.25 16.25
CA ASN A 33 -6.52 -2.82 17.14
C ASN A 33 -5.99 -3.01 18.56
N THR A 34 -6.80 -2.59 19.52
CA THR A 34 -6.57 -2.71 20.96
C THR A 34 -6.67 -4.17 21.39
N THR A 35 -5.55 -4.87 21.46
CA THR A 35 -5.38 -5.98 22.41
C THR A 35 -3.94 -5.99 22.93
N THR A 36 -3.80 -5.78 24.23
CA THR A 36 -2.54 -5.85 24.95
C THR A 36 -1.99 -7.28 24.84
N PRO A 37 -0.76 -7.50 24.31
CA PRO A 37 -0.13 -8.81 24.42
C PRO A 37 0.30 -8.99 25.87
N THR A 38 -0.42 -9.86 26.59
CA THR A 38 0.02 -10.33 27.91
C THR A 38 1.11 -11.37 27.70
N THR A 39 2.35 -10.91 27.56
CA THR A 39 3.53 -11.73 27.76
C THR A 39 4.43 -10.99 28.75
N THR A 40 4.31 -11.41 30.01
CA THR A 40 5.23 -11.07 31.10
C THR A 40 6.63 -11.54 30.74
N ALA A 41 7.44 -10.64 30.19
CA ALA A 41 8.89 -10.73 30.32
C ALA A 41 9.25 -10.45 31.79
N PRO A 42 10.26 -11.12 32.38
CA PRO A 42 10.66 -10.87 33.75
C PRO A 42 11.18 -9.44 33.86
N VAL A 43 10.60 -8.67 34.79
CA VAL A 43 11.16 -7.39 35.21
C VAL A 43 12.43 -7.69 35.99
N THR A 44 13.56 -7.78 35.30
CA THR A 44 14.85 -7.60 35.96
C THR A 44 15.11 -6.10 36.02
N ASP A 45 15.16 -5.60 37.25
CA ASP A 45 15.59 -4.27 37.64
C ASP A 45 17.06 -4.09 37.22
N SER A 46 17.27 -3.81 35.93
CA SER A 46 18.54 -3.33 35.42
C SER A 46 18.56 -1.81 35.62
N PRO A 47 19.64 -1.25 36.18
CA PRO A 47 19.73 0.18 36.42
C PRO A 47 19.52 0.90 35.10
N VAL A 48 18.82 2.03 35.16
CA VAL A 48 18.81 3.06 34.10
C VAL A 48 20.27 3.45 33.89
N THR A 49 20.97 2.73 33.03
CA THR A 49 22.21 3.17 32.44
C THR A 49 21.81 4.20 31.41
N ASP A 50 22.41 5.39 31.49
CA ASP A 50 22.21 6.48 30.55
C ASP A 50 22.07 5.92 29.12
N ALA A 51 21.00 6.33 28.44
CA ALA A 51 20.87 6.06 27.01
C ALA A 51 22.19 6.45 26.34
N PRO A 52 22.79 5.57 25.51
CA PRO A 52 24.06 5.88 24.89
C PRO A 52 23.96 7.23 24.19
N ASP A 53 24.96 8.07 24.43
CA ASP A 53 25.12 9.38 23.82
C ASP A 53 25.18 9.24 22.29
N ASN A 54 24.04 9.40 21.63
CA ASN A 54 23.91 9.47 20.17
C ASN A 54 24.42 10.83 19.67
N SER A 55 25.70 11.12 19.93
CA SER A 55 26.32 12.43 19.76
C SER A 55 26.52 12.87 18.30
N GLU A 56 26.17 12.03 17.33
CA GLU A 56 25.83 12.50 15.99
C GLU A 56 24.30 12.53 15.88
N ALA A 57 23.71 13.72 16.02
CA ALA A 57 22.27 13.90 15.90
C ALA A 57 21.79 13.26 14.59
N TYR A 58 21.12 12.13 14.72
CA TYR A 58 20.58 11.36 13.62
C TYR A 58 19.60 12.27 12.84
N ASN A 59 20.02 12.70 11.65
CA ASN A 59 19.33 13.73 10.88
C ASN A 59 18.72 13.11 9.62
N SER A 60 17.44 12.73 9.71
CA SER A 60 16.71 12.15 8.59
C SER A 60 16.72 13.06 7.35
N ALA A 61 16.70 14.39 7.50
CA ALA A 61 16.72 15.29 6.34
C ALA A 61 18.04 15.18 5.56
N GLU A 62 19.16 14.96 6.25
CA GLU A 62 20.44 14.70 5.59
C GLU A 62 20.43 13.34 4.86
N ILE A 63 19.80 12.31 5.44
CA ILE A 63 19.70 10.98 4.83
C ILE A 63 18.82 10.99 3.57
N TYR A 64 17.72 11.76 3.57
CA TYR A 64 16.82 11.82 2.43
C TYR A 64 17.27 12.83 1.36
N SER A 65 17.85 13.96 1.77
CA SER A 65 18.14 15.08 0.88
C SER A 65 19.62 15.36 0.65
N GLY A 66 20.55 14.83 1.45
CA GLY A 66 21.97 15.19 1.41
C GLY A 66 22.67 14.84 0.08
N MET A 67 22.15 13.83 -0.63
CA MET A 67 22.67 13.42 -1.96
C MET A 67 21.95 14.10 -3.14
N LEU A 68 20.97 14.96 -2.86
CA LEU A 68 20.12 15.62 -3.85
C LEU A 68 20.42 17.12 -3.91
N LYS A 69 20.35 17.68 -5.11
CA LYS A 69 20.37 19.13 -5.31
C LYS A 69 19.04 19.75 -4.85
N GLU A 70 19.02 21.06 -4.68
CA GLU A 70 17.82 21.86 -4.31
C GLU A 70 16.58 21.63 -5.18
N ASN A 71 16.74 21.03 -6.36
CA ASN A 71 15.65 20.67 -7.26
C ASN A 71 15.26 19.18 -7.23
N GLY A 72 15.76 18.42 -6.25
CA GLY A 72 15.46 17.00 -6.03
C GLY A 72 16.17 16.04 -6.97
N ARG A 73 17.14 16.51 -7.76
CA ARG A 73 17.93 15.67 -8.68
C ARG A 73 19.25 15.27 -8.05
N TYR A 74 19.70 14.06 -8.37
CA TYR A 74 21.09 13.69 -8.13
C TYR A 74 22.03 14.54 -8.99
N ASP A 75 23.25 14.77 -8.51
CA ASP A 75 24.25 15.53 -9.26
C ASP A 75 24.94 14.68 -10.36
N LEU A 76 24.12 14.22 -11.29
CA LEU A 76 24.52 13.50 -12.50
C LEU A 76 23.57 13.87 -13.63
N LYS A 77 23.99 13.59 -14.86
CA LYS A 77 23.14 13.72 -16.05
C LYS A 77 22.50 12.37 -16.37
N ALA A 78 21.26 12.18 -15.98
CA ALA A 78 20.57 10.89 -16.06
C ALA A 78 20.40 10.40 -17.51
N THR A 79 20.27 11.33 -18.46
CA THR A 79 20.25 11.04 -19.91
C THR A 79 21.54 10.44 -20.47
N ASP A 80 22.66 10.46 -19.73
CA ASP A 80 23.87 9.73 -20.12
C ASP A 80 23.74 8.21 -19.83
N TYR A 81 22.87 7.84 -18.87
CA TYR A 81 22.62 6.47 -18.40
C TYR A 81 21.36 5.84 -19.00
N VAL A 82 20.33 6.65 -19.27
CA VAL A 82 19.01 6.19 -19.72
C VAL A 82 18.72 6.71 -21.12
N THR A 83 18.35 5.80 -22.03
CA THR A 83 17.91 6.19 -23.37
C THR A 83 16.43 6.57 -23.33
N VAL A 84 16.15 7.87 -23.43
CA VAL A 84 14.78 8.40 -23.53
C VAL A 84 14.47 8.70 -24.99
N THR A 85 13.37 8.12 -25.50
CA THR A 85 12.87 8.42 -26.85
C THR A 85 11.47 8.99 -26.74
N SER A 86 11.05 9.79 -27.73
CA SER A 86 9.71 10.38 -27.70
C SER A 86 8.61 9.33 -27.59
N SER A 87 8.76 8.15 -28.22
CA SER A 87 7.76 7.08 -28.16
C SER A 87 7.65 6.44 -26.77
N LEU A 88 8.69 6.53 -25.94
CA LEU A 88 8.66 5.98 -24.58
C LEU A 88 7.88 6.88 -23.60
N ILE A 89 7.74 8.17 -23.92
CA ILE A 89 7.11 9.17 -23.04
C ILE A 89 5.89 9.84 -23.66
N LYS A 90 5.66 9.64 -24.96
CA LYS A 90 4.50 10.08 -25.73
C LYS A 90 4.06 8.93 -26.63
N GLY A 91 2.82 8.47 -26.47
CA GLY A 91 2.30 7.32 -27.20
C GLY A 91 2.42 5.98 -26.48
N VAL A 92 2.63 5.99 -25.16
CA VAL A 92 2.44 4.79 -24.34
C VAL A 92 1.03 4.29 -24.54
N LYS A 93 0.88 3.00 -24.82
CA LYS A 93 -0.42 2.37 -25.06
C LYS A 93 -1.02 1.98 -23.72
N LEU A 94 -2.17 2.55 -23.39
CA LEU A 94 -2.95 2.18 -22.22
C LEU A 94 -4.04 1.19 -22.65
N PRO A 95 -3.96 -0.08 -22.25
CA PRO A 95 -5.03 -1.05 -22.50
C PRO A 95 -6.37 -0.57 -21.95
N LYS A 96 -7.49 -0.94 -22.59
CA LYS A 96 -8.84 -0.65 -22.07
C LYS A 96 -9.03 -0.96 -20.59
N SER A 97 -8.46 -2.07 -20.11
CA SER A 97 -8.55 -2.49 -18.71
C SER A 97 -7.92 -1.52 -17.71
N VAL A 98 -6.99 -0.65 -18.12
CA VAL A 98 -6.34 0.29 -17.19
C VAL A 98 -6.93 1.70 -17.26
N HIS A 99 -7.68 2.03 -18.31
CA HIS A 99 -8.22 3.39 -18.50
C HIS A 99 -9.75 3.44 -18.54
N THR A 100 -10.42 2.34 -18.21
CA THR A 100 -11.87 2.26 -18.01
C THR A 100 -12.16 1.45 -16.75
N ALA A 101 -13.13 1.88 -15.95
CA ALA A 101 -13.68 1.06 -14.87
C ALA A 101 -14.90 0.31 -15.40
N SER A 102 -14.98 -0.99 -15.12
CA SER A 102 -16.19 -1.77 -15.37
C SER A 102 -17.28 -1.43 -14.35
N GLU A 103 -18.53 -1.75 -14.67
CA GLU A 103 -19.63 -1.60 -13.70
C GLU A 103 -19.43 -2.54 -12.49
N ASP A 104 -18.82 -3.70 -12.72
CA ASP A 104 -18.50 -4.67 -11.67
C ASP A 104 -17.45 -4.09 -10.70
N ASP A 105 -16.37 -3.47 -11.22
CA ASP A 105 -15.34 -2.84 -10.37
C ASP A 105 -15.93 -1.71 -9.50
N VAL A 106 -16.80 -0.88 -10.09
CA VAL A 106 -17.49 0.20 -9.35
C VAL A 106 -18.41 -0.38 -8.28
N THR A 107 -19.14 -1.46 -8.60
CA THR A 107 -20.05 -2.12 -7.67
C THR A 107 -19.28 -2.75 -6.50
N VAL A 108 -18.14 -3.40 -6.79
CA VAL A 108 -17.25 -3.97 -5.77
C VAL A 108 -16.64 -2.89 -4.87
N ALA A 109 -16.14 -1.80 -5.45
CA ALA A 109 -15.57 -0.70 -4.67
C ALA A 109 -16.64 -0.01 -3.79
N LEU A 110 -17.84 0.19 -4.32
CA LEU A 110 -18.97 0.72 -3.54
C LEU A 110 -19.35 -0.23 -2.39
N ALA A 111 -19.41 -1.53 -2.66
CA ALA A 111 -19.66 -2.56 -1.65
C ALA A 111 -18.65 -2.48 -0.50
N GLY A 112 -17.36 -2.28 -0.82
CA GLY A 112 -16.32 -2.01 0.17
C GLY A 112 -16.66 -0.82 1.06
N ILE A 113 -16.96 0.33 0.47
CA ILE A 113 -17.30 1.56 1.20
C ILE A 113 -18.53 1.34 2.10
N LEU A 114 -19.62 0.79 1.57
CA LEU A 114 -20.86 0.60 2.34
C LEU A 114 -20.68 -0.38 3.50
N SER A 115 -19.83 -1.39 3.33
CA SER A 115 -19.58 -2.40 4.37
C SER A 115 -18.94 -1.83 5.64
N GLU A 116 -18.20 -0.72 5.53
CA GLU A 116 -17.63 0.00 6.69
C GLU A 116 -18.71 0.62 7.59
N PHE A 117 -19.92 0.80 7.05
CA PHE A 117 -21.08 1.37 7.73
C PHE A 117 -22.15 0.33 8.05
N ALA A 118 -21.85 -0.97 7.90
CA ALA A 118 -22.77 -2.03 8.27
C ALA A 118 -23.05 -2.01 9.78
N ASP A 119 -24.32 -2.13 10.16
CA ASP A 119 -24.76 -2.11 11.55
C ASP A 119 -25.00 -3.54 12.09
N PRO A 120 -25.03 -3.74 13.42
CA PRO A 120 -25.09 -5.08 14.02
C PRO A 120 -26.47 -5.75 13.90
N THR A 121 -27.45 -5.13 13.24
CA THR A 121 -28.75 -5.75 12.95
C THR A 121 -28.55 -6.94 12.04
N VAL A 122 -29.08 -8.09 12.46
CA VAL A 122 -28.92 -9.36 11.74
C VAL A 122 -30.18 -9.71 10.95
N HIS A 123 -29.96 -10.23 9.75
CA HIS A 123 -30.98 -10.80 8.87
C HIS A 123 -30.74 -12.30 8.74
N LEU A 124 -31.79 -13.10 8.95
CA LEU A 124 -31.73 -14.56 8.88
C LEU A 124 -32.41 -15.15 7.63
N ASP A 125 -33.39 -14.44 7.06
CA ASP A 125 -34.22 -14.98 5.96
C ASP A 125 -33.93 -14.34 4.59
N ARG A 126 -32.95 -13.43 4.52
CA ARG A 126 -32.56 -12.69 3.33
C ARG A 126 -31.43 -13.40 2.58
N GLU A 127 -31.52 -13.43 1.26
CA GLU A 127 -30.44 -13.92 0.39
C GLU A 127 -29.25 -12.95 0.41
N ILE A 128 -28.06 -13.51 0.42
CA ILE A 128 -26.79 -12.80 0.33
C ILE A 128 -26.63 -12.22 -1.07
N ARG A 129 -26.16 -10.97 -1.11
CA ARG A 129 -25.86 -10.19 -2.31
C ARG A 129 -24.42 -9.68 -2.26
N LEU A 130 -23.93 -9.22 -3.40
CA LEU A 130 -22.66 -8.49 -3.47
C LEU A 130 -22.68 -7.29 -2.51
N GLY A 131 -21.62 -7.13 -1.71
CA GLY A 131 -21.48 -6.08 -0.70
C GLY A 131 -22.13 -6.35 0.65
N ASP A 132 -22.80 -7.49 0.81
CA ASP A 132 -23.28 -7.90 2.13
C ASP A 132 -22.11 -8.33 3.02
N THR A 133 -22.12 -7.84 4.26
CA THR A 133 -21.28 -8.41 5.32
C THR A 133 -22.01 -9.59 5.96
N VAL A 134 -21.41 -10.76 5.89
CA VAL A 134 -21.97 -12.01 6.41
C VAL A 134 -21.06 -12.58 7.49
N ASN A 135 -21.65 -13.19 8.50
CA ASN A 135 -20.89 -13.99 9.44
C ASN A 135 -20.93 -15.45 9.00
N ILE A 136 -19.76 -16.04 8.81
CA ILE A 136 -19.61 -17.43 8.39
C ILE A 136 -18.73 -18.21 9.35
N ASP A 137 -18.99 -19.50 9.42
CA ASP A 137 -18.04 -20.50 9.90
C ASP A 137 -17.65 -21.40 8.74
N TYR A 138 -16.39 -21.76 8.60
CA TYR A 138 -15.96 -22.66 7.55
C TYR A 138 -14.92 -23.65 8.04
N VAL A 139 -14.87 -24.79 7.35
CA VAL A 139 -13.86 -25.83 7.51
C VAL A 139 -13.33 -26.20 6.12
N GLY A 140 -12.09 -25.81 5.86
CA GLY A 140 -11.37 -26.05 4.62
C GLY A 140 -10.62 -27.36 4.64
N SER A 141 -10.67 -28.07 3.51
CA SER A 141 -9.98 -29.35 3.33
C SER A 141 -9.40 -29.47 1.92
N ILE A 142 -8.26 -30.17 1.82
CA ILE A 142 -7.65 -30.60 0.56
C ILE A 142 -7.68 -32.12 0.56
N ASP A 143 -8.22 -32.73 -0.49
CA ASP A 143 -8.41 -34.18 -0.59
C ASP A 143 -9.14 -34.80 0.63
N GLY A 144 -10.06 -34.03 1.23
CA GLY A 144 -10.83 -34.43 2.42
C GLY A 144 -10.08 -34.36 3.76
N VAL A 145 -8.86 -33.81 3.77
CA VAL A 145 -8.07 -33.57 4.99
C VAL A 145 -8.05 -32.08 5.32
N GLU A 146 -8.44 -31.73 6.54
CA GLU A 146 -8.36 -30.34 7.02
C GLU A 146 -6.90 -29.85 7.08
N PHE A 147 -6.69 -28.57 6.77
CA PHE A 147 -5.38 -27.93 6.83
C PHE A 147 -5.36 -26.76 7.82
N GLU A 148 -4.17 -26.42 8.31
CA GLU A 148 -3.99 -25.37 9.31
C GLU A 148 -4.34 -23.98 8.77
N GLY A 149 -5.14 -23.22 9.53
CA GLY A 149 -5.60 -21.90 9.16
C GLY A 149 -6.81 -21.89 8.20
N GLY A 150 -7.30 -23.05 7.78
CA GLY A 150 -8.50 -23.18 6.96
C GLY A 150 -9.81 -23.33 7.75
N ASN A 151 -9.85 -23.00 9.03
CA ASN A 151 -10.99 -23.31 9.91
C ASN A 151 -11.27 -22.16 10.89
N THR A 152 -12.53 -21.73 11.00
CA THR A 152 -12.95 -20.69 11.96
C THR A 152 -13.12 -21.21 13.40
N MET A 153 -13.08 -22.52 13.58
CA MET A 153 -13.31 -23.25 14.84
C MET A 153 -14.66 -22.92 15.50
N GLY A 154 -15.65 -22.49 14.72
CA GLY A 154 -16.96 -22.09 15.26
C GLY A 154 -16.98 -20.72 15.93
N ASN A 155 -15.89 -19.94 15.84
CA ASN A 155 -15.85 -18.58 16.40
C ASN A 155 -16.58 -17.55 15.52
N GLY A 156 -16.93 -17.93 14.29
CA GLY A 156 -17.45 -17.02 13.28
C GLY A 156 -16.41 -16.03 12.78
N THR A 157 -16.58 -15.56 11.56
CA THR A 157 -15.85 -14.41 11.03
C THR A 157 -16.75 -13.58 10.14
N ASN A 158 -16.66 -12.26 10.25
CA ASN A 158 -17.39 -11.34 9.39
C ASN A 158 -16.59 -11.12 8.10
N VAL A 159 -17.23 -11.34 6.97
CA VAL A 159 -16.64 -11.19 5.64
C VAL A 159 -17.62 -10.44 4.75
N THR A 160 -17.09 -9.61 3.86
CA THR A 160 -17.92 -8.84 2.93
C THR A 160 -17.79 -9.42 1.54
N VAL A 161 -18.92 -9.84 0.96
CA VAL A 161 -18.94 -10.45 -0.38
C VAL A 161 -18.48 -9.43 -1.41
N GLY A 162 -17.48 -9.80 -2.22
CA GLY A 162 -16.84 -8.93 -3.21
C GLY A 162 -15.65 -8.13 -2.69
N VAL A 163 -15.44 -8.05 -1.37
CA VAL A 163 -14.27 -7.40 -0.78
C VAL A 163 -13.27 -8.50 -0.42
N THR A 164 -12.23 -8.65 -1.23
CA THR A 164 -11.40 -9.86 -1.22
C THR A 164 -10.19 -9.73 -0.29
N SER A 165 -10.27 -10.37 0.87
CA SER A 165 -9.10 -10.83 1.63
C SER A 165 -8.92 -12.37 1.57
N TYR A 166 -9.83 -13.03 0.87
CA TYR A 166 -9.89 -14.48 0.67
C TYR A 166 -9.41 -14.83 -0.74
N ILE A 167 -9.29 -16.14 -1.00
CA ILE A 167 -9.04 -16.68 -2.34
C ILE A 167 -10.11 -16.15 -3.29
N ASP A 168 -9.71 -15.81 -4.52
CA ASP A 168 -10.62 -15.36 -5.57
C ASP A 168 -11.80 -16.34 -5.72
N ASP A 169 -12.97 -15.79 -6.07
CA ASP A 169 -14.25 -16.51 -6.19
C ASP A 169 -14.81 -17.16 -4.91
N PHE A 170 -14.08 -17.21 -3.80
CA PHE A 170 -14.55 -17.83 -2.55
C PHE A 170 -15.88 -17.22 -2.08
N LEU A 171 -15.89 -15.91 -1.85
CA LEU A 171 -17.07 -15.24 -1.25
C LEU A 171 -18.21 -15.07 -2.25
N PHE A 172 -17.92 -15.02 -3.55
CA PHE A 172 -18.95 -14.90 -4.58
C PHE A 172 -19.88 -16.12 -4.63
N GLN A 173 -19.40 -17.30 -4.24
CA GLN A 173 -20.20 -18.52 -4.15
C GLN A 173 -21.26 -18.48 -3.04
N LEU A 174 -21.21 -17.50 -2.13
CA LEU A 174 -22.25 -17.31 -1.11
C LEU A 174 -23.47 -16.54 -1.63
N ILE A 175 -23.38 -15.90 -2.80
CA ILE A 175 -24.48 -15.09 -3.36
C ILE A 175 -25.71 -15.99 -3.62
N GLY A 176 -26.88 -15.52 -3.20
CA GLY A 176 -28.15 -16.25 -3.31
C GLY A 176 -28.44 -17.20 -2.15
N HIS A 177 -27.45 -17.52 -1.31
CA HIS A 177 -27.65 -18.33 -0.11
C HIS A 177 -28.18 -17.52 1.07
N LYS A 178 -28.70 -18.21 2.09
CA LYS A 178 -29.31 -17.61 3.29
C LYS A 178 -28.64 -18.07 4.57
N ALA A 179 -28.90 -17.32 5.65
CA ALA A 179 -28.46 -17.75 6.97
C ALA A 179 -29.06 -19.11 7.35
N GLY A 180 -28.28 -19.92 8.06
CA GLY A 180 -28.59 -21.30 8.43
C GLY A 180 -28.21 -22.34 7.37
N GLU A 181 -27.90 -21.94 6.13
CA GLU A 181 -27.47 -22.87 5.09
C GLU A 181 -26.01 -23.31 5.25
N LEU A 182 -25.73 -24.52 4.78
CA LEU A 182 -24.40 -25.09 4.63
C LEU A 182 -24.09 -25.15 3.13
N VAL A 183 -23.04 -24.46 2.72
CA VAL A 183 -22.60 -24.30 1.33
C VAL A 183 -21.20 -24.89 1.20
N ASN A 184 -20.99 -25.74 0.21
CA ASN A 184 -19.64 -26.20 -0.15
C ASN A 184 -19.06 -25.21 -1.15
N ILE A 185 -18.02 -24.49 -0.74
CA ILE A 185 -17.29 -23.54 -1.58
C ILE A 185 -16.07 -24.27 -2.12
N GLU A 186 -15.92 -24.30 -3.45
CA GLU A 186 -14.81 -24.95 -4.12
C GLU A 186 -13.89 -23.88 -4.71
N VAL A 187 -12.60 -23.95 -4.40
CA VAL A 187 -11.61 -22.96 -4.86
C VAL A 187 -10.29 -23.64 -5.18
N THR A 188 -9.51 -22.98 -6.03
CA THR A 188 -8.11 -23.32 -6.29
C THR A 188 -7.24 -22.22 -5.70
N PHE A 189 -6.29 -22.59 -4.85
CA PHE A 189 -5.30 -21.64 -4.34
C PHE A 189 -4.40 -21.12 -5.47
N PRO A 190 -4.02 -19.83 -5.47
CA PRO A 190 -3.01 -19.31 -6.40
C PRO A 190 -1.70 -20.11 -6.34
N GLU A 191 -0.98 -20.17 -7.46
CA GLU A 191 0.32 -20.85 -7.56
C GLU A 191 1.38 -20.24 -6.63
N ASP A 192 1.21 -18.97 -6.26
CA ASP A 192 2.10 -18.19 -5.41
C ASP A 192 1.41 -17.69 -4.12
N TYR A 193 0.44 -18.46 -3.60
CA TYR A 193 -0.30 -18.13 -2.38
C TYR A 193 0.59 -17.84 -1.15
N GLY A 194 1.83 -18.36 -1.15
CA GLY A 194 2.85 -18.07 -0.13
C GLY A 194 2.94 -19.12 0.98
N LYS A 195 2.15 -20.19 0.87
CA LYS A 195 2.27 -21.41 1.67
C LYS A 195 2.47 -22.58 0.73
N GLU A 196 3.66 -23.17 0.74
CA GLU A 196 4.10 -24.18 -0.23
C GLU A 196 3.13 -25.38 -0.32
N GLU A 197 2.52 -25.74 0.81
CA GLU A 197 1.55 -26.83 0.92
C GLU A 197 0.17 -26.53 0.32
N LEU A 198 -0.17 -25.25 0.10
CA LEU A 198 -1.46 -24.82 -0.46
C LEU A 198 -1.36 -24.35 -1.91
N ASN A 199 -0.20 -23.88 -2.35
CA ASN A 199 0.01 -23.33 -3.70
C ASN A 199 -0.56 -24.26 -4.80
N GLY A 200 -1.45 -23.72 -5.64
CA GLY A 200 -2.05 -24.43 -6.78
C GLY A 200 -3.00 -25.59 -6.41
N LYS A 201 -3.35 -25.77 -5.13
CA LYS A 201 -4.22 -26.87 -4.70
C LYS A 201 -5.70 -26.53 -4.78
N ASP A 202 -6.49 -27.51 -5.16
CA ASP A 202 -7.94 -27.46 -5.04
C ASP A 202 -8.35 -27.76 -3.59
N ALA A 203 -9.26 -26.96 -3.07
CA ALA A 203 -9.79 -27.10 -1.72
C ALA A 203 -11.31 -26.94 -1.70
N VAL A 204 -11.93 -27.64 -0.75
CA VAL A 204 -13.36 -27.53 -0.46
C VAL A 204 -13.53 -26.99 0.95
N PHE A 205 -14.32 -25.93 1.06
CA PHE A 205 -14.70 -25.31 2.32
C PHE A 205 -16.17 -25.55 2.60
N VAL A 206 -16.45 -26.35 3.63
CA VAL A 206 -17.82 -26.52 4.14
C VAL A 206 -18.14 -25.28 4.98
N THR A 207 -18.97 -24.40 4.43
CA THR A 207 -19.23 -23.06 4.97
C THR A 207 -20.65 -22.96 5.48
N LYS A 208 -20.80 -22.68 6.77
CA LYS A 208 -22.07 -22.34 7.40
C LYS A 208 -22.26 -20.84 7.40
N ILE A 209 -23.41 -20.38 6.94
CA ILE A 209 -23.81 -18.98 7.03
C ILE A 209 -24.55 -18.78 8.35
N ASN A 210 -24.02 -17.96 9.25
CA ASN A 210 -24.63 -17.72 10.56
C ASN A 210 -25.70 -16.63 10.50
N TYR A 211 -25.38 -15.49 9.87
CA TYR A 211 -26.29 -14.37 9.67
C TYR A 211 -25.73 -13.37 8.63
N VAL A 212 -26.59 -12.51 8.12
CA VAL A 212 -26.23 -11.38 7.25
C VAL A 212 -26.41 -10.09 8.04
N LEU A 213 -25.42 -9.21 8.06
CA LEU A 213 -25.53 -7.89 8.69
C LEU A 213 -26.34 -6.92 7.81
N ASN A 214 -26.78 -5.83 8.41
CA ASN A 214 -27.48 -4.77 7.71
C ASN A 214 -26.47 -3.78 7.12
N THR A 215 -26.24 -3.86 5.81
CA THR A 215 -25.45 -2.88 5.05
C THR A 215 -26.37 -1.72 4.62
N PRO A 216 -25.96 -0.45 4.78
CA PRO A 216 -26.77 0.68 4.33
C PRO A 216 -26.95 0.70 2.80
N GLU A 217 -28.08 1.26 2.37
CA GLU A 217 -28.31 1.50 0.95
C GLU A 217 -27.63 2.80 0.51
N LEU A 218 -27.10 2.81 -0.72
CA LEU A 218 -26.58 4.03 -1.32
C LEU A 218 -27.73 5.00 -1.62
N THR A 219 -27.77 6.09 -0.87
CA THR A 219 -28.73 7.19 -1.05
C THR A 219 -28.02 8.53 -0.94
N ASP A 220 -28.60 9.58 -1.54
CA ASP A 220 -28.05 10.94 -1.39
C ASP A 220 -27.98 11.37 0.08
N GLU A 221 -28.96 10.96 0.90
CA GLU A 221 -28.95 11.21 2.34
C GLU A 221 -27.72 10.56 2.98
N PHE A 222 -27.51 9.26 2.78
CA PHE A 222 -26.34 8.54 3.29
C PHE A 222 -25.02 9.21 2.87
N VAL A 223 -24.87 9.57 1.60
CA VAL A 223 -23.64 10.24 1.13
C VAL A 223 -23.45 11.58 1.82
N SER A 224 -24.50 12.39 1.90
CA SER A 224 -24.44 13.73 2.50
C SER A 224 -24.25 13.73 4.02
N THR A 225 -24.57 12.63 4.72
CA THR A 225 -24.40 12.52 6.17
C THR A 225 -23.13 11.78 6.54
N GLU A 226 -22.94 10.57 6.02
CA GLU A 226 -21.86 9.67 6.43
C GLU A 226 -20.56 9.91 5.66
N LEU A 227 -20.65 10.39 4.40
CA LEU A 227 -19.51 10.57 3.51
C LEU A 227 -19.19 12.04 3.21
N ALA A 228 -19.78 12.98 3.92
CA ALA A 228 -19.57 14.42 3.72
C ALA A 228 -18.09 14.84 3.82
N ALA A 229 -17.31 14.14 4.65
CA ALA A 229 -15.86 14.37 4.81
C ALA A 229 -15.07 14.08 3.52
N TYR A 230 -15.58 13.21 2.65
CA TYR A 230 -15.01 12.89 1.34
C TYR A 230 -15.43 13.89 0.25
N GLY A 231 -16.18 14.94 0.59
CA GLY A 231 -16.56 16.00 -0.34
C GLY A 231 -17.65 15.61 -1.34
N CYS A 232 -18.26 14.43 -1.20
CA CYS A 232 -19.43 14.01 -1.97
C CYS A 232 -20.73 14.47 -1.29
N LYS A 233 -21.74 14.79 -2.08
CA LYS A 233 -23.09 15.14 -1.60
C LYS A 233 -24.18 14.24 -2.12
N THR A 234 -23.94 13.52 -3.22
CA THR A 234 -24.92 12.65 -3.87
C THR A 234 -24.32 11.29 -4.22
N ALA A 235 -25.18 10.29 -4.38
CA ALA A 235 -24.80 8.96 -4.84
C ALA A 235 -24.05 9.01 -6.20
N ASP A 236 -24.53 9.84 -7.13
CA ASP A 236 -23.91 10.01 -8.44
C ASP A 236 -22.50 10.61 -8.35
N GLU A 237 -22.28 11.59 -7.46
CA GLU A 237 -20.95 12.16 -7.22
C GLU A 237 -19.99 11.10 -6.67
N LEU A 238 -20.45 10.29 -5.70
CA LEU A 238 -19.65 9.20 -5.14
C LEU A 238 -19.27 8.17 -6.20
N LEU A 239 -20.23 7.70 -7.00
CA LEU A 239 -19.98 6.72 -8.06
C LEU A 239 -19.00 7.27 -9.10
N SER A 240 -19.09 8.55 -9.44
CA SER A 240 -18.15 9.22 -10.34
C SER A 240 -16.74 9.30 -9.73
N GLN A 241 -16.62 9.59 -8.43
CA GLN A 241 -15.35 9.60 -7.72
C GLN A 241 -14.73 8.20 -7.65
N ILE A 242 -15.51 7.17 -7.30
CA ILE A 242 -15.07 5.76 -7.30
C ILE A 242 -14.53 5.38 -8.67
N LYS A 243 -15.29 5.65 -9.73
CA LYS A 243 -14.88 5.37 -11.11
C LYS A 243 -13.58 6.08 -11.48
N THR A 244 -13.43 7.33 -11.08
CA THR A 244 -12.21 8.10 -11.32
C THR A 244 -11.04 7.53 -10.53
N GLY A 245 -11.26 7.13 -9.28
CA GLY A 245 -10.27 6.50 -8.42
C GLY A 245 -9.74 5.20 -9.01
N ILE A 246 -10.63 4.28 -9.39
CA ILE A 246 -10.27 3.01 -10.04
C ILE A 246 -9.42 3.24 -11.29
N VAL A 247 -9.85 4.15 -12.17
CA VAL A 247 -9.09 4.46 -13.38
C VAL A 247 -7.73 5.08 -13.05
N THR A 248 -7.69 6.02 -12.10
CA THR A 248 -6.44 6.70 -11.70
C THR A 248 -5.44 5.69 -11.17
N GLU A 249 -5.86 4.85 -10.22
CA GLU A 249 -5.02 3.80 -9.64
C GLU A 249 -4.51 2.82 -10.71
N ALA A 250 -5.38 2.34 -11.58
CA ALA A 250 -5.00 1.41 -12.64
C ALA A 250 -4.02 2.04 -13.65
N THR A 251 -4.24 3.29 -14.05
CA THR A 251 -3.31 4.00 -14.93
C THR A 251 -1.97 4.29 -14.26
N ASP A 252 -1.98 4.68 -12.98
CA ASP A 252 -0.78 5.00 -12.21
C ASP A 252 0.08 3.76 -12.04
N ASN A 253 -0.51 2.64 -11.61
CA ASN A 253 0.18 1.36 -11.45
C ASN A 253 0.76 0.86 -12.77
N TYR A 254 0.02 1.00 -13.86
CA TYR A 254 0.51 0.62 -15.19
C TYR A 254 1.72 1.45 -15.61
N VAL A 255 1.65 2.78 -15.49
CA VAL A 255 2.75 3.67 -15.88
C VAL A 255 3.96 3.55 -14.95
N PHE A 256 3.72 3.35 -13.66
CA PHE A 256 4.77 3.09 -12.69
C PHE A 256 5.55 1.80 -13.03
N SER A 257 4.84 0.70 -13.34
CA SER A 257 5.45 -0.55 -13.79
C SER A 257 6.18 -0.39 -15.13
N TYR A 258 5.58 0.37 -16.05
CA TYR A 258 6.18 0.71 -17.34
C TYR A 258 7.51 1.48 -17.18
N LEU A 259 7.61 2.45 -16.26
CA LEU A 259 8.86 3.16 -15.96
C LEU A 259 9.97 2.22 -15.50
N GLY A 260 9.64 1.16 -14.75
CA GLY A 260 10.60 0.16 -14.28
C GLY A 260 11.12 -0.79 -15.38
N THR A 261 10.36 -0.99 -16.46
CA THR A 261 10.57 -2.08 -17.43
C THR A 261 10.85 -1.63 -18.86
N ALA A 262 10.28 -0.51 -19.32
CA ALA A 262 10.33 -0.10 -20.72
C ALA A 262 11.62 0.64 -21.13
N PHE A 263 12.32 1.24 -20.18
CA PHE A 263 13.50 2.06 -20.45
C PHE A 263 14.79 1.23 -20.49
N THR A 264 15.63 1.49 -21.49
CA THR A 264 17.00 0.95 -21.53
C THR A 264 17.89 1.76 -20.61
N VAL A 265 18.31 1.15 -19.51
CA VAL A 265 19.23 1.71 -18.52
C VAL A 265 20.57 1.01 -18.67
N LYS A 266 21.64 1.75 -18.98
CA LYS A 266 22.99 1.20 -19.20
C LYS A 266 23.57 0.63 -17.90
N GLU A 267 23.51 1.43 -16.85
CA GLU A 267 23.91 1.09 -15.49
C GLU A 267 23.15 1.99 -14.52
N THR A 268 22.82 1.48 -13.34
CA THR A 268 22.28 2.27 -12.24
C THR A 268 23.46 2.76 -11.40
N PRO A 269 23.68 4.08 -11.25
CA PRO A 269 24.76 4.60 -10.42
C PRO A 269 24.70 4.05 -8.99
N ALA A 270 25.79 3.45 -8.50
CA ALA A 270 25.85 2.84 -7.17
C ALA A 270 25.45 3.82 -6.06
N VAL A 271 25.80 5.10 -6.22
CA VAL A 271 25.45 6.17 -5.28
C VAL A 271 23.93 6.30 -5.05
N MET A 272 23.11 6.05 -6.07
CA MET A 272 21.64 6.10 -5.94
C MET A 272 21.11 4.87 -5.18
N VAL A 273 21.75 3.71 -5.36
CA VAL A 273 21.39 2.48 -4.65
C VAL A 273 21.75 2.58 -3.18
N GLU A 274 22.96 3.05 -2.85
CA GLU A 274 23.39 3.24 -1.46
C GLU A 274 22.54 4.30 -0.75
N HIS A 275 22.23 5.43 -1.41
CA HIS A 275 21.31 6.43 -0.86
C HIS A 275 19.93 5.84 -0.54
N GLN A 276 19.39 4.98 -1.42
CA GLN A 276 18.11 4.30 -1.17
C GLN A 276 18.18 3.30 -0.01
N LEU A 277 19.31 2.61 0.16
CA LEU A 277 19.55 1.70 1.28
C LEU A 277 19.61 2.47 2.61
N GLU A 278 20.26 3.63 2.63
CA GLU A 278 20.31 4.50 3.81
C GLU A 278 18.94 5.04 4.19
N GLN A 279 18.14 5.50 3.22
CA GLN A 279 16.75 5.89 3.44
C GLN A 279 15.90 4.74 3.98
N MET A 280 16.11 3.52 3.48
CA MET A 280 15.39 2.34 3.98
C MET A 280 15.81 2.01 5.42
N LEU A 281 17.08 2.18 5.78
CA LEU A 281 17.55 2.02 7.15
C LEU A 281 16.96 3.09 8.10
N ASP A 282 16.69 4.30 7.62
CA ASP A 282 16.11 5.38 8.42
C ASP A 282 14.79 5.01 9.07
N TYR A 283 13.97 4.24 8.36
CA TYR A 283 12.78 3.63 8.91
C TYR A 283 13.08 2.82 10.17
N TYR A 284 14.07 1.93 10.14
CA TYR A 284 14.45 1.08 11.29
C TYR A 284 15.07 1.89 12.42
N TYR A 285 15.82 2.95 12.12
CA TYR A 285 16.33 3.87 13.12
C TYR A 285 15.19 4.55 13.89
N GLY A 286 14.17 5.03 13.20
CA GLY A 286 12.98 5.60 13.83
C GLY A 286 12.26 4.61 14.74
N TYR A 287 12.13 3.35 14.33
CA TYR A 287 11.55 2.28 15.16
C TYR A 287 12.41 1.98 16.39
N ALA A 288 13.72 1.78 16.23
CA ALA A 288 14.64 1.52 17.33
C ALA A 288 14.57 2.64 18.38
N GLN A 289 14.58 3.90 17.94
CA GLN A 289 14.43 5.06 18.82
C GLN A 289 13.09 5.07 19.57
N SER A 290 12.00 4.66 18.92
CA SER A 290 10.67 4.58 19.57
C SER A 290 10.63 3.59 20.75
N TYR A 291 11.48 2.56 20.72
CA TYR A 291 11.68 1.60 21.80
C TYR A 291 12.81 1.99 22.77
N GLY A 292 13.47 3.12 22.55
CA GLY A 292 14.60 3.57 23.37
C GLY A 292 15.86 2.71 23.19
N MET A 293 16.04 2.13 22.01
CA MET A 293 17.13 1.21 21.68
C MET A 293 18.00 1.77 20.56
N ASP A 294 19.26 1.36 20.51
CA ASP A 294 20.08 1.53 19.32
C ASP A 294 19.66 0.54 18.21
N ILE A 295 20.05 0.84 16.98
CA ILE A 295 19.67 0.06 15.80
C ILE A 295 20.19 -1.37 15.84
N ASP A 296 21.41 -1.60 16.33
CA ASP A 296 22.03 -2.93 16.30
C ASP A 296 21.33 -3.86 17.29
N THR A 297 20.98 -3.32 18.47
CA THR A 297 20.17 -4.04 19.46
C THR A 297 18.78 -4.34 18.87
N PHE A 298 18.12 -3.36 18.25
CA PHE A 298 16.79 -3.56 17.65
C PHE A 298 16.79 -4.66 16.57
N LEU A 299 17.74 -4.61 15.63
CA LEU A 299 17.87 -5.61 14.58
C LEU A 299 18.19 -7.00 15.13
N SER A 300 18.97 -7.08 16.21
CA SER A 300 19.26 -8.35 16.89
C SER A 300 18.00 -9.01 17.47
N TYR A 301 17.07 -8.24 18.03
CA TYR A 301 15.76 -8.77 18.47
C TYR A 301 14.90 -9.28 17.31
N MET A 302 15.05 -8.68 16.12
CA MET A 302 14.42 -9.15 14.88
C MET A 302 15.13 -10.37 14.29
N GLY A 303 16.25 -10.82 14.87
CA GLY A 303 17.03 -11.96 14.38
C GLY A 303 17.84 -11.64 13.12
N THR A 304 18.17 -10.37 12.89
CA THR A 304 18.96 -9.91 11.72
C THR A 304 20.13 -9.00 12.14
N THR A 305 20.95 -8.60 11.18
CA THR A 305 22.01 -7.60 11.34
C THR A 305 21.85 -6.51 10.29
N LYS A 306 22.50 -5.36 10.48
CA LYS A 306 22.50 -4.28 9.48
C LYS A 306 22.95 -4.78 8.10
N ASP A 307 24.06 -5.52 8.04
CA ASP A 307 24.60 -6.05 6.78
C ASP A 307 23.65 -7.05 6.10
N ALA A 308 23.03 -7.94 6.90
CA ALA A 308 22.05 -8.90 6.38
C ALA A 308 20.82 -8.18 5.84
N LEU A 309 20.30 -7.19 6.58
CA LEU A 309 19.16 -6.37 6.18
C LEU A 309 19.45 -5.58 4.89
N MET A 310 20.60 -4.91 4.82
CA MET A 310 21.00 -4.18 3.62
C MET A 310 21.18 -5.11 2.41
N THR A 311 21.70 -6.32 2.61
CA THR A 311 21.85 -7.33 1.56
C THR A 311 20.48 -7.78 1.05
N GLU A 312 19.53 -8.01 1.96
CA GLU A 312 18.15 -8.42 1.64
C GLU A 312 17.39 -7.32 0.89
N MET A 313 17.55 -6.06 1.28
CA MET A 313 16.85 -4.91 0.69
C MET A 313 17.44 -4.44 -0.63
N ARG A 314 18.72 -4.72 -0.89
CA ARG A 314 19.46 -4.20 -2.05
C ARG A 314 18.73 -4.40 -3.38
N PRO A 315 18.15 -5.57 -3.72
CA PRO A 315 17.41 -5.72 -4.98
C PRO A 315 16.23 -4.74 -5.11
N GLN A 316 15.49 -4.49 -4.04
CA GLN A 316 14.40 -3.51 -4.05
C GLN A 316 14.94 -2.08 -4.20
N CYS A 317 16.02 -1.75 -3.50
CA CYS A 317 16.67 -0.45 -3.60
C CYS A 317 17.24 -0.19 -4.99
N GLU A 318 17.74 -1.22 -5.68
CA GLU A 318 18.19 -1.14 -7.08
C GLU A 318 17.02 -0.83 -8.02
N LEU A 319 15.83 -1.41 -7.81
CA LEU A 319 14.64 -1.10 -8.60
C LEU A 319 14.18 0.35 -8.39
N ILE A 320 14.16 0.82 -7.15
CA ILE A 320 13.79 2.21 -6.83
C ILE A 320 14.82 3.18 -7.43
N ALA A 321 16.12 2.95 -7.21
CA ALA A 321 17.18 3.77 -7.79
C ALA A 321 17.10 3.81 -9.32
N LYS A 322 16.82 2.67 -9.97
CA LYS A 322 16.61 2.60 -11.43
C LYS A 322 15.41 3.47 -11.85
N ARG A 323 14.28 3.41 -11.14
CA ARG A 323 13.10 4.24 -11.44
C ARG A 323 13.41 5.73 -11.26
N ASN A 324 14.05 6.12 -10.17
CA ASN A 324 14.39 7.52 -9.90
C ASN A 324 15.33 8.07 -10.99
N LEU A 325 16.28 7.25 -11.46
CA LEU A 325 17.15 7.58 -12.58
C LEU A 325 16.36 7.77 -13.89
N VAL A 326 15.39 6.89 -14.18
CA VAL A 326 14.50 7.02 -15.34
C VAL A 326 13.67 8.30 -15.24
N CYS A 327 13.01 8.56 -14.11
CA CYS A 327 12.22 9.77 -13.90
C CYS A 327 13.08 11.04 -14.06
N GLN A 328 14.29 11.06 -13.50
CA GLN A 328 15.21 12.17 -13.71
C GLN A 328 15.61 12.34 -15.19
N ALA A 329 15.87 11.25 -15.92
CA ALA A 329 16.20 11.32 -17.34
C ALA A 329 15.02 11.84 -18.19
N VAL A 330 13.79 11.45 -17.85
CA VAL A 330 12.59 11.99 -18.52
C VAL A 330 12.43 13.48 -18.19
N ALA A 331 12.56 13.87 -16.92
CA ALA A 331 12.50 15.26 -16.48
C ALA A 331 13.55 16.14 -17.19
N GLU A 332 14.79 15.67 -17.31
CA GLU A 332 15.85 16.31 -18.09
C GLU A 332 15.46 16.45 -19.57
N THR A 333 14.85 15.42 -20.17
CA THR A 333 14.46 15.40 -21.59
C THR A 333 13.33 16.40 -21.89
N ILE A 334 12.35 16.52 -21.00
CA ILE A 334 11.19 17.41 -21.19
C ILE A 334 11.42 18.81 -20.60
N GLY A 335 12.54 19.03 -19.89
CA GLY A 335 12.84 20.29 -19.23
C GLY A 335 11.97 20.58 -18.00
N TYR A 336 11.49 19.54 -17.31
CA TYR A 336 10.66 19.67 -16.11
C TYR A 336 11.53 19.76 -14.85
N GLU A 337 11.26 20.73 -13.98
CA GLU A 337 11.93 20.88 -12.68
C GLU A 337 10.89 21.24 -11.62
N ALA A 338 10.84 20.46 -10.53
CA ALA A 338 9.84 20.66 -9.49
C ALA A 338 10.02 21.99 -8.77
N SER A 339 8.95 22.78 -8.75
CA SER A 339 8.86 24.06 -8.06
C SER A 339 8.21 23.92 -6.68
N ASP A 340 8.32 24.97 -5.86
CA ASP A 340 7.60 25.02 -4.57
C ASP A 340 6.08 25.05 -4.76
N THR A 341 5.59 25.57 -5.90
CA THR A 341 4.17 25.51 -6.26
C THR A 341 3.73 24.07 -6.50
N ASP A 342 4.55 23.28 -7.18
CA ASP A 342 4.24 21.88 -7.48
C ASP A 342 4.21 21.04 -6.19
N LEU A 343 5.14 21.32 -5.25
CA LEU A 343 5.10 20.77 -3.90
C LEU A 343 3.76 21.04 -3.20
N LEU A 344 3.33 22.30 -3.14
CA LEU A 344 2.07 22.65 -2.47
C LEU A 344 0.86 22.02 -3.16
N ALA A 345 0.87 21.93 -4.50
CA ALA A 345 -0.18 21.29 -5.25
C ALA A 345 -0.25 19.77 -4.98
N TYR A 346 0.91 19.10 -5.00
CA TYR A 346 1.02 17.67 -4.70
C TYR A 346 0.53 17.36 -3.28
N PHE A 347 1.07 18.06 -2.27
CA PHE A 347 0.69 17.84 -0.88
C PHE A 347 -0.76 18.25 -0.58
N GLY A 348 -1.25 19.31 -1.22
CA GLY A 348 -2.66 19.70 -1.13
C GLY A 348 -3.59 18.63 -1.70
N LYS A 349 -3.23 18.05 -2.84
CA LYS A 349 -4.02 17.01 -3.53
C LYS A 349 -4.01 15.68 -2.78
N TYR A 350 -2.84 15.17 -2.43
CA TYR A 350 -2.68 13.80 -1.92
C TYR A 350 -2.67 13.69 -0.39
N TYR A 351 -2.33 14.78 0.31
CA TYR A 351 -2.19 14.79 1.78
C TYR A 351 -3.12 15.82 2.45
N GLY A 352 -3.91 16.56 1.67
CA GLY A 352 -4.86 17.55 2.19
C GLY A 352 -4.22 18.72 2.94
N THR A 353 -2.93 19.00 2.71
CA THR A 353 -2.18 20.02 3.44
C THR A 353 -1.28 20.85 2.54
N THR A 354 -1.14 22.13 2.85
CA THR A 354 -0.15 23.03 2.26
C THR A 354 0.91 23.47 3.29
N ASP A 355 0.75 23.07 4.56
CA ASP A 355 1.80 23.23 5.56
C ASP A 355 2.78 22.06 5.46
N LEU A 356 3.98 22.37 4.96
CA LEU A 356 5.05 21.40 4.72
C LEU A 356 6.14 21.45 5.78
N THR A 357 5.93 22.14 6.90
CA THR A 357 6.98 22.39 7.90
C THR A 357 7.57 21.08 8.42
N ASP A 358 6.73 20.18 8.94
CA ASP A 358 7.15 18.89 9.50
C ASP A 358 7.80 17.99 8.42
N TYR A 359 7.27 18.03 7.19
CA TYR A 359 7.83 17.26 6.06
C TYR A 359 9.20 17.76 5.66
N LYS A 360 9.39 19.07 5.58
CA LYS A 360 10.69 19.69 5.24
C LYS A 360 11.70 19.50 6.36
N GLU A 361 11.27 19.51 7.62
CA GLU A 361 12.12 19.24 8.77
C GLU A 361 12.64 17.80 8.77
N TYR A 362 11.79 16.83 8.44
CA TYR A 362 12.18 15.42 8.47
C TYR A 362 12.85 14.92 7.19
N TYR A 363 12.35 15.30 6.01
CA TYR A 363 12.82 14.77 4.73
C TYR A 363 13.75 15.72 3.98
N GLY A 364 13.68 17.02 4.27
CA GLY A 364 14.33 18.06 3.47
C GLY A 364 13.60 18.34 2.16
N THR A 365 13.67 19.60 1.70
CA THR A 365 13.01 20.05 0.46
C THR A 365 13.46 19.28 -0.80
N PRO A 366 14.76 18.97 -1.00
CA PRO A 366 15.23 18.20 -2.15
C PRO A 366 14.49 16.87 -2.33
N TYR A 367 14.36 16.07 -1.28
CA TYR A 367 13.66 14.79 -1.36
C TYR A 367 12.18 14.95 -1.71
N LEU A 368 11.49 15.92 -1.12
CA LEU A 368 10.10 16.20 -1.46
C LEU A 368 9.95 16.56 -2.96
N LYS A 369 10.90 17.30 -3.53
CA LYS A 369 10.92 17.63 -4.96
C LYS A 369 11.21 16.42 -5.85
N GLN A 370 12.00 15.46 -5.38
CA GLN A 370 12.18 14.18 -6.08
C GLN A 370 10.86 13.42 -6.19
N ILE A 371 10.10 13.32 -5.09
CA ILE A 371 8.77 12.68 -5.07
C ILE A 371 7.82 13.36 -6.04
N VAL A 372 7.74 14.69 -6.01
CA VAL A 372 6.90 15.46 -6.94
C VAL A 372 7.35 15.22 -8.39
N THR A 373 8.64 15.18 -8.64
CA THR A 373 9.15 14.88 -9.99
C THR A 373 8.69 13.50 -10.47
N GLU A 374 8.76 12.46 -9.63
CA GLU A 374 8.26 11.12 -10.00
C GLU A 374 6.77 11.16 -10.36
N ARG A 375 5.95 11.83 -9.55
CA ARG A 375 4.51 11.98 -9.81
C ARG A 375 4.24 12.68 -11.13
N GLU A 376 4.91 13.80 -11.38
CA GLU A 376 4.71 14.63 -12.58
C GLU A 376 5.18 13.91 -13.85
N ILE A 377 6.20 13.04 -13.76
CA ILE A 377 6.56 12.17 -14.88
C ILE A 377 5.49 11.13 -15.19
N ILE A 378 4.87 10.54 -14.16
CA ILE A 378 3.75 9.61 -14.34
C ILE A 378 2.58 10.34 -15.02
N ASP A 379 2.18 11.50 -14.50
CA ASP A 379 1.10 12.33 -15.06
C ASP A 379 1.39 12.72 -16.51
N TYR A 380 2.61 13.18 -16.80
CA TYR A 380 3.03 13.54 -18.16
C TYR A 380 2.87 12.36 -19.14
N ILE A 381 3.28 11.15 -18.74
CA ILE A 381 3.17 9.97 -19.58
C ILE A 381 1.69 9.60 -19.81
N ILE A 382 0.87 9.63 -18.76
CA ILE A 382 -0.58 9.35 -18.85
C ILE A 382 -1.27 10.35 -19.78
N GLU A 383 -0.99 11.65 -19.64
CA GLU A 383 -1.57 12.71 -20.47
C GLU A 383 -1.19 12.60 -21.95
N ASN A 384 0.00 12.05 -22.23
CA ASN A 384 0.51 11.86 -23.59
C ASN A 384 0.33 10.42 -24.11
N ALA A 385 -0.40 9.57 -23.38
CA ALA A 385 -0.66 8.20 -23.75
C ALA A 385 -1.76 8.05 -24.82
N VAL A 386 -1.77 6.91 -25.51
CA VAL A 386 -2.84 6.52 -26.44
C VAL A 386 -3.68 5.44 -25.75
N LYS A 387 -4.98 5.73 -25.63
CA LYS A 387 -5.99 4.78 -25.12
C LYS A 387 -6.34 3.80 -26.24
N GLU A 388 -6.13 2.50 -25.98
CA GLU A 388 -6.39 1.42 -26.95
C GLU A 388 -7.69 0.66 -26.71
#